data_AF-A0A9Q5I0B6-F1
#
_entry.id   AF-A0A9Q5I0B6-F1
#
_cell.length_a   1.000
_cell.length_b   1.000
_cell.length_c   1.000
_cell.angle_alpha   90.00
_cell.angle_beta   90.00
_cell.angle_gamma   90.00
#
_symmetry.space_group_name_H-M   'P 1'
#
loop_
_entity.id
_entity.type
_entity.pdbx_description
1 polymer ?
#
loop_
_entity_poly.entity_id
_entity_poly.type
_entity_poly.pdbx_seq_one_letter_code
_entity_poly.pdbx_strand_id
1 'polypeptide(L)'
;MESLRTTYVGRMGRCITLKPWDESLLLKQARAAGDFFASSNTHFTAIYTSDLKRAHTTAQAILVAQPEPKPSFTLSKDLREQHFGVAESRPWSLKADENLSREEQYARGVYPVIYNRKDKFPDGESLNDLRARAERAVEEIIIPHICNAAKTGEKAHVAIVSHGLCISELIAALVRKDRDVQAGAQGGKWTGLMNTAWTRVTIDLIGLKEGDTVEVDQPDLPPLKVKVTDINRHSHLDKVKRQQGGIGSSAHDPAQKDIRAFFGGASLSPKETKNNVSGKPPPIELQEGRAASNAFDEVDISTEGNGKPVPPSWKDLGKSSGDLLSKDFPIGSTALEVKTTAPSGVAFKVNGTSLPTGVVNAVGETKYTDRKHGLALTQQWTTKNTLNTIVELENNVVSGLKLDVNASIVPGYASGEKVQPTSKSVLFNAAYKTPGVHTRANLNIFKGPTFTADAVLGRDGFLLGGEAQYNVSTGQIAGYSAGVGYSAPEYAVALLATNKFSQFSASYYHRVSRDVEAAGRAIYDSTKPANGVALEVATKTYLDSAAFIKAKINNTGVLSLGYTQALRPGVRASFGLALDTTKLNGTQDAAAHKVGASFVFES
;
A
#
# COMPACT_ATOMS: atom_id res chain seq x y z
N MET A 1 32.18 -11.85 -28.06
CA MET A 1 31.13 -11.79 -29.08
C MET A 1 29.99 -12.64 -28.56
N GLU A 2 28.80 -12.06 -28.41
CA GLU A 2 27.67 -12.71 -27.75
C GLU A 2 26.69 -13.26 -28.79
N SER A 3 26.27 -14.53 -28.67
CA SER A 3 25.38 -15.19 -29.64
C SER A 3 23.89 -14.99 -29.31
N LEU A 4 23.54 -14.93 -28.02
CA LEU A 4 22.17 -14.66 -27.57
C LEU A 4 22.16 -13.78 -26.31
N ARG A 5 21.27 -12.78 -26.29
CA ARG A 5 20.91 -12.03 -25.08
C ARG A 5 19.49 -12.40 -24.66
N THR A 6 19.33 -12.83 -23.41
CA THR A 6 18.02 -13.05 -22.81
C THR A 6 17.79 -12.02 -21.72
N THR A 7 16.70 -11.26 -21.83
CA THR A 7 16.30 -10.29 -20.79
C THR A 7 15.05 -10.80 -20.09
N TYR A 8 15.23 -11.17 -18.83
CA TYR A 8 14.15 -11.56 -17.93
C TYR A 8 13.56 -10.32 -17.30
N VAL A 9 12.27 -10.07 -17.52
CA VAL A 9 11.55 -8.98 -16.87
C VAL A 9 10.69 -9.59 -15.78
N GLY A 10 11.09 -9.32 -14.53
CA GLY A 10 10.51 -9.91 -13.33
C GLY A 10 9.69 -8.98 -12.47
N ARG A 11 9.05 -9.61 -11.49
CA ARG A 11 8.06 -8.98 -10.63
C ARG A 11 8.03 -9.64 -9.26
N MET A 12 7.91 -8.84 -8.19
CA MET A 12 7.56 -9.29 -6.84
C MET A 12 6.03 -9.38 -6.66
N GLY A 13 5.57 -10.25 -5.76
CA GLY A 13 4.20 -10.18 -5.23
C GLY A 13 3.86 -8.76 -4.73
N ARG A 14 2.56 -8.42 -4.76
CA ARG A 14 1.88 -7.10 -4.58
C ARG A 14 1.12 -6.74 -5.84
N CYS A 15 -0.08 -7.30 -5.98
CA CYS A 15 -1.10 -6.77 -6.87
C CYS A 15 -2.33 -6.46 -6.05
N ILE A 16 -2.52 -5.17 -5.81
CA ILE A 16 -3.79 -4.56 -5.45
C ILE A 16 -4.56 -4.39 -6.77
N THR A 17 -5.83 -4.80 -6.79
CA THR A 17 -6.71 -4.75 -7.96
C THR A 17 -7.19 -3.33 -8.26
N LEU A 18 -7.29 -2.95 -9.54
CA LEU A 18 -8.21 -1.90 -10.01
C LEU A 18 -8.77 -2.26 -11.40
N LYS A 19 -10.03 -1.88 -11.63
CA LYS A 19 -10.79 -1.89 -12.91
C LYS A 19 -10.78 -0.47 -13.54
N PRO A 20 -11.34 -0.26 -14.76
CA PRO A 20 -10.66 0.42 -15.86
C PRO A 20 -10.87 1.94 -15.93
N TRP A 21 -9.89 2.61 -16.54
CA TRP A 21 -9.80 4.05 -16.86
C TRP A 21 -9.22 4.99 -15.78
N ASP A 22 -8.16 4.52 -15.10
CA ASP A 22 -6.89 5.25 -14.94
C ASP A 22 -5.81 4.18 -15.17
N GLU A 23 -4.73 4.48 -15.86
CA GLU A 23 -3.69 3.48 -16.15
C GLU A 23 -3.18 2.91 -14.84
N SER A 24 -3.52 1.65 -14.56
CA SER A 24 -3.14 0.97 -13.32
C SER A 24 -1.63 1.16 -13.07
N LEU A 25 -1.20 1.28 -11.81
CA LEU A 25 0.23 1.39 -11.49
C LEU A 25 1.05 0.29 -12.19
N LEU A 26 0.48 -0.90 -12.33
CA LEU A 26 1.03 -1.98 -13.13
C LEU A 26 1.26 -1.59 -14.59
N LEU A 27 0.27 -0.99 -15.25
CA LEU A 27 0.36 -0.54 -16.62
C LEU A 27 1.36 0.62 -16.77
N LYS A 28 1.42 1.54 -15.81
CA LYS A 28 2.43 2.63 -15.77
C LYS A 28 3.85 2.06 -15.64
N GLN A 29 4.05 1.06 -14.78
CA GLN A 29 5.32 0.32 -14.63
C GLN A 29 5.67 -0.44 -15.91
N ALA A 30 4.69 -1.14 -16.50
CA ALA A 30 4.84 -1.88 -17.75
C ALA A 30 5.24 -0.97 -18.93
N ARG A 31 4.59 0.18 -19.07
CA ARG A 31 4.92 1.17 -20.11
C ARG A 31 6.30 1.76 -19.89
N ALA A 32 6.63 2.15 -18.67
CA ALA A 32 7.97 2.64 -18.37
C ALA A 32 9.07 1.61 -18.69
N ALA A 33 8.80 0.31 -18.49
CA ALA A 33 9.70 -0.75 -18.92
C ALA A 33 9.81 -0.82 -20.46
N GLY A 34 8.70 -0.72 -21.19
CA GLY A 34 8.68 -0.65 -22.65
C GLY A 34 9.45 0.57 -23.19
N ASP A 35 9.15 1.75 -22.69
CA ASP A 35 9.79 3.02 -23.06
C ASP A 35 11.30 2.99 -22.77
N PHE A 36 11.69 2.36 -21.66
CA PHE A 36 13.09 2.18 -21.33
C PHE A 36 13.82 1.37 -22.40
N PHE A 37 13.30 0.21 -22.78
CA PHE A 37 13.95 -0.62 -23.81
C PHE A 37 13.98 0.04 -25.19
N ALA A 38 12.92 0.79 -25.53
CA ALA A 38 12.89 1.59 -26.75
C ALA A 38 13.98 2.69 -26.72
N SER A 39 14.06 3.46 -25.62
CA SER A 39 15.04 4.54 -25.48
C SER A 39 16.49 4.07 -25.34
N SER A 40 16.72 2.87 -24.81
CA SER A 40 18.04 2.24 -24.71
C SER A 40 18.46 1.51 -25.99
N ASN A 41 17.74 1.73 -27.10
CA ASN A 41 17.96 1.09 -28.40
C ASN A 41 18.09 -0.43 -28.31
N THR A 42 17.29 -1.04 -27.42
CA THR A 42 17.27 -2.48 -27.20
C THR A 42 16.17 -3.09 -28.03
N HIS A 43 16.57 -3.73 -29.14
CA HIS A 43 15.67 -4.40 -30.08
C HIS A 43 15.55 -5.87 -29.73
N PHE A 44 14.34 -6.33 -29.44
CA PHE A 44 14.07 -7.75 -29.24
C PHE A 44 13.71 -8.41 -30.57
N THR A 45 14.13 -9.67 -30.76
CA THR A 45 13.73 -10.52 -31.88
C THR A 45 12.48 -11.34 -31.54
N ALA A 46 12.30 -11.69 -30.26
CA ALA A 46 11.16 -12.43 -29.76
C ALA A 46 10.80 -12.04 -28.32
N ILE A 47 9.52 -12.08 -27.99
CA ILE A 47 8.96 -11.84 -26.66
C ILE A 47 8.14 -13.06 -26.26
N TYR A 48 8.54 -13.72 -25.16
CA TYR A 48 7.79 -14.81 -24.55
C TYR A 48 7.23 -14.34 -23.21
N THR A 49 5.98 -14.73 -22.93
CA THR A 49 5.35 -14.33 -21.68
C THR A 49 4.44 -15.39 -21.09
N SER A 50 4.34 -15.38 -19.76
CA SER A 50 3.28 -16.06 -19.04
C SER A 50 1.91 -15.51 -19.45
N ASP A 51 0.93 -16.40 -19.54
CA ASP A 51 -0.47 -16.02 -19.76
C ASP A 51 -1.17 -15.44 -18.51
N LEU A 52 -0.46 -15.36 -17.39
CA LEU A 52 -0.92 -14.62 -16.22
C LEU A 52 -0.93 -13.12 -16.51
N LYS A 53 -2.09 -12.50 -16.31
CA LYS A 53 -2.42 -11.10 -16.65
C LYS A 53 -1.30 -10.09 -16.46
N ARG A 54 -0.54 -10.15 -15.36
CA ARG A 54 0.51 -9.16 -15.05
C ARG A 54 1.75 -9.28 -15.91
N ALA A 55 2.24 -10.50 -16.10
CA ALA A 55 3.35 -10.76 -16.99
C ALA A 55 2.94 -10.43 -18.43
N HIS A 56 1.75 -10.88 -18.84
CA HIS A 56 1.18 -10.59 -20.15
C HIS A 56 1.07 -9.09 -20.44
N THR A 57 0.50 -8.31 -19.51
CA THR A 57 0.37 -6.84 -19.65
C THR A 57 1.74 -6.17 -19.82
N THR A 58 2.76 -6.65 -19.09
CA THR A 58 4.11 -6.10 -19.18
C THR A 58 4.74 -6.42 -20.54
N ALA A 59 4.59 -7.65 -21.01
CA ALA A 59 5.08 -8.06 -22.32
C ALA A 59 4.41 -7.28 -23.46
N GLN A 60 3.10 -7.05 -23.37
CA GLN A 60 2.36 -6.24 -24.34
C GLN A 60 2.87 -4.80 -24.38
N ALA A 61 3.14 -4.18 -23.22
CA ALA A 61 3.69 -2.83 -23.17
C ALA A 61 5.08 -2.76 -23.81
N ILE A 62 5.92 -3.78 -23.62
CA ILE A 62 7.23 -3.88 -24.28
C ILE A 62 7.05 -4.00 -25.80
N LEU A 63 6.17 -4.90 -26.27
CA LEU A 63 5.88 -5.08 -27.69
C LEU A 63 5.41 -3.77 -28.36
N VAL A 64 4.49 -3.05 -27.71
CA VAL A 64 3.96 -1.78 -28.23
C VAL A 64 5.06 -0.72 -28.38
N ALA A 65 6.03 -0.66 -27.46
CA ALA A 65 7.11 0.31 -27.49
C ALA A 65 8.25 -0.02 -28.48
N GLN A 66 8.37 -1.27 -28.94
CA GLN A 66 9.42 -1.67 -29.90
C GLN A 66 9.21 -1.02 -31.28
N PRO A 67 10.27 -0.63 -32.01
CA PRO A 67 10.13 -0.13 -33.39
C PRO A 67 9.80 -1.26 -34.37
N GLU A 68 9.42 -0.89 -35.59
CA GLU A 68 9.19 -1.85 -36.68
C GLU A 68 10.54 -2.38 -37.25
N PRO A 69 10.63 -3.67 -37.66
CA PRO A 69 9.59 -4.70 -37.54
C PRO A 69 9.42 -5.20 -36.11
N LYS A 70 8.17 -5.38 -35.67
CA LYS A 70 7.87 -5.88 -34.31
C LYS A 70 8.44 -7.29 -34.06
N PRO A 71 8.91 -7.60 -32.83
CA PRO A 71 9.28 -8.96 -32.45
C PRO A 71 8.09 -9.92 -32.47
N SER A 72 8.39 -11.22 -32.62
CA SER A 72 7.40 -12.27 -32.38
C SER A 72 6.90 -12.27 -30.94
N PHE A 73 5.64 -12.65 -30.70
CA PHE A 73 5.01 -12.61 -29.37
C PHE A 73 4.30 -13.94 -29.07
N THR A 74 4.78 -14.67 -28.05
CA THR A 74 4.32 -16.04 -27.76
C THR A 74 3.96 -16.23 -26.28
N LEU A 75 2.82 -16.87 -26.02
CA LEU A 75 2.38 -17.25 -24.68
C LEU A 75 2.91 -18.64 -24.31
N SER A 76 3.40 -18.81 -23.09
CA SER A 76 3.77 -20.13 -22.56
C SER A 76 3.30 -20.32 -21.12
N LYS A 77 2.62 -21.44 -20.88
CA LYS A 77 2.20 -21.86 -19.53
C LYS A 77 3.39 -22.24 -18.65
N ASP A 78 4.52 -22.61 -19.24
CA ASP A 78 5.71 -22.96 -18.48
C ASP A 78 6.38 -21.74 -17.85
N LEU A 79 5.98 -20.52 -18.25
CA LEU A 79 6.44 -19.26 -17.66
C LEU A 79 5.57 -18.78 -16.47
N ARG A 80 4.56 -19.55 -16.04
CA ARG A 80 3.68 -19.19 -14.91
C ARG A 80 4.46 -19.17 -13.57
N GLU A 81 3.97 -18.40 -12.60
CA GLU A 81 4.51 -18.45 -11.23
C GLU A 81 4.29 -19.82 -10.57
N GLN A 82 4.99 -20.12 -9.48
CA GLN A 82 4.71 -21.29 -8.64
C GLN A 82 3.22 -21.37 -8.29
N HIS A 83 2.62 -22.55 -8.48
CA HIS A 83 1.26 -22.82 -8.07
C HIS A 83 1.23 -23.30 -6.61
N PHE A 84 0.55 -22.60 -5.70
CA PHE A 84 0.49 -22.96 -4.29
C PHE A 84 -0.71 -23.87 -3.93
N GLY A 85 -1.46 -24.36 -4.92
CA GLY A 85 -2.54 -25.32 -4.71
C GLY A 85 -3.63 -24.79 -3.77
N VAL A 86 -4.01 -25.58 -2.77
CA VAL A 86 -5.04 -25.20 -1.78
C VAL A 86 -4.69 -23.95 -0.96
N ALA A 87 -3.41 -23.55 -0.91
CA ALA A 87 -2.96 -22.35 -0.22
C ALA A 87 -3.11 -21.06 -1.05
N GLU A 88 -3.45 -21.18 -2.34
CA GLU A 88 -3.76 -20.03 -3.19
C GLU A 88 -4.91 -19.21 -2.57
N SER A 89 -4.76 -17.88 -2.54
CA SER A 89 -5.76 -16.97 -1.96
C SER A 89 -6.08 -17.18 -0.47
N ARG A 90 -5.25 -17.93 0.27
CA ARG A 90 -5.39 -18.13 1.73
C ARG A 90 -4.33 -17.34 2.50
N PRO A 91 -4.61 -16.93 3.75
CA PRO A 91 -3.59 -16.31 4.61
C PRO A 91 -2.45 -17.29 4.87
N TRP A 92 -1.21 -16.81 4.78
CA TRP A 92 -0.01 -17.58 5.08
C TRP A 92 0.52 -17.23 6.47
N SER A 93 1.20 -18.18 7.10
CA SER A 93 1.85 -17.97 8.40
C SER A 93 3.37 -18.10 8.27
N LEU A 94 4.12 -17.17 8.88
CA LEU A 94 5.58 -17.24 8.95
C LEU A 94 6.09 -18.43 9.77
N LYS A 95 5.30 -18.89 10.74
CA LYS A 95 5.64 -19.99 11.65
C LYS A 95 4.60 -21.09 11.56
N ALA A 96 5.06 -22.33 11.47
CA ALA A 96 4.21 -23.49 11.72
C ALA A 96 3.90 -23.54 13.23
N ASP A 97 2.68 -23.92 13.59
CA ASP A 97 2.38 -24.25 14.98
C ASP A 97 3.05 -25.59 15.31
N GLU A 98 4.00 -25.59 16.25
CA GLU A 98 4.74 -26.80 16.64
C GLU A 98 3.86 -27.82 17.37
N ASN A 99 2.66 -27.42 17.82
CA ASN A 99 1.73 -28.28 18.55
C ASN A 99 0.65 -28.92 17.68
N LEU A 100 0.61 -28.66 16.37
CA LEU A 100 -0.43 -29.14 15.45
C LEU A 100 0.17 -29.85 14.24
N SER A 101 -0.47 -30.93 13.77
CA SER A 101 -0.05 -31.56 12.51
C SER A 101 -0.26 -30.60 11.32
N ARG A 102 0.46 -30.81 10.21
CA ARG A 102 0.27 -30.01 8.99
C ARG A 102 -1.16 -30.16 8.44
N GLU A 103 -1.75 -31.36 8.51
CA GLU A 103 -3.13 -31.54 8.06
C GLU A 103 -4.12 -30.76 8.93
N GLU A 104 -3.91 -30.74 10.25
CA GLU A 104 -4.74 -29.96 11.17
C GLU A 104 -4.60 -28.46 10.95
N GLN A 105 -3.39 -27.98 10.64
CA GLN A 105 -3.15 -26.58 10.29
C GLN A 105 -3.86 -26.21 8.98
N TYR A 106 -3.79 -27.05 7.95
CA TYR A 106 -4.51 -26.83 6.69
C TYR A 106 -6.03 -26.87 6.87
N ALA A 107 -6.54 -27.78 7.71
CA ALA A 107 -7.96 -27.86 8.05
C ALA A 107 -8.45 -26.60 8.77
N ARG A 108 -7.58 -25.94 9.54
CA ARG A 108 -7.84 -24.63 10.18
C ARG A 108 -7.61 -23.43 9.24
N GLY A 109 -7.25 -23.68 7.98
CA GLY A 109 -7.00 -22.65 6.97
C GLY A 109 -5.69 -21.88 7.19
N VAL A 110 -4.76 -22.45 7.95
CA VAL A 110 -3.43 -21.89 8.22
C VAL A 110 -2.42 -22.60 7.32
N TYR A 111 -1.70 -21.83 6.49
CA TYR A 111 -0.71 -22.36 5.55
C TYR A 111 0.68 -21.80 5.90
N PRO A 112 1.50 -22.54 6.67
CA PRO A 112 2.84 -22.11 7.03
C PRO A 112 3.78 -22.05 5.82
N VAL A 113 4.71 -21.10 5.81
CA VAL A 113 5.74 -21.00 4.77
C VAL A 113 6.53 -22.30 4.69
N ILE A 114 6.63 -22.83 3.48
CA ILE A 114 7.47 -23.99 3.18
C ILE A 114 8.88 -23.47 2.86
N TYR A 115 9.83 -23.74 3.75
CA TYR A 115 11.22 -23.29 3.59
C TYR A 115 12.09 -24.25 2.77
N ASN A 116 11.67 -25.51 2.60
CA ASN A 116 12.41 -26.49 1.82
C ASN A 116 11.88 -26.57 0.37
N ARG A 117 12.64 -27.20 -0.52
CA ARG A 117 12.33 -27.21 -1.96
C ARG A 117 11.43 -28.37 -2.42
N LYS A 118 11.24 -29.38 -1.56
CA LYS A 118 10.56 -30.64 -1.90
C LYS A 118 9.10 -30.62 -1.50
N ASP A 119 8.80 -30.02 -0.37
CA ASP A 119 7.45 -29.94 0.16
C ASP A 119 6.61 -28.99 -0.70
N LYS A 120 5.32 -29.28 -0.74
CA LYS A 120 4.30 -28.48 -1.40
C LYS A 120 3.00 -28.58 -0.65
N PHE A 121 2.14 -27.58 -0.84
CA PHE A 121 0.77 -27.69 -0.40
C PHE A 121 0.02 -28.70 -1.28
N PRO A 122 -1.08 -29.30 -0.77
CA PRO A 122 -1.97 -30.11 -1.60
C PRO A 122 -2.36 -29.39 -2.89
N ASP A 123 -2.34 -30.10 -4.02
CA ASP A 123 -2.57 -29.59 -5.38
C ASP A 123 -1.60 -28.47 -5.85
N GLY A 124 -0.54 -28.23 -5.08
CA GLY A 124 0.49 -27.26 -5.37
C GLY A 124 1.68 -27.83 -6.11
N GLU A 125 2.61 -26.94 -6.43
CA GLU A 125 3.90 -27.16 -7.04
C GLU A 125 4.97 -26.95 -5.96
N SER A 126 5.95 -27.85 -5.84
CA SER A 126 7.15 -27.60 -5.02
C SER A 126 8.13 -26.70 -5.77
N LEU A 127 9.14 -26.14 -5.10
CA LEU A 127 10.20 -25.41 -5.81
C LEU A 127 11.02 -26.33 -6.75
N ASN A 128 11.05 -27.64 -6.50
CA ASN A 128 11.66 -28.60 -7.42
C ASN A 128 10.78 -28.85 -8.66
N ASP A 129 9.47 -28.90 -8.50
CA ASP A 129 8.53 -28.99 -9.62
C ASP A 129 8.63 -27.72 -10.51
N LEU A 130 8.65 -26.54 -9.88
CA LEU A 130 8.87 -25.25 -10.55
C LEU A 130 10.21 -25.22 -11.30
N ARG A 131 11.28 -25.74 -10.67
CA ARG A 131 12.59 -25.88 -11.29
C ARG A 131 12.53 -26.74 -12.55
N ALA A 132 11.91 -27.92 -12.48
CA ALA A 132 11.80 -28.82 -13.63
C ALA A 132 11.03 -28.16 -14.78
N ARG A 133 9.98 -27.39 -14.46
CA ARG A 133 9.24 -26.60 -15.45
C ARG A 133 10.07 -25.47 -16.04
N ALA A 134 10.87 -24.78 -15.25
CA ALA A 134 11.81 -23.77 -15.74
C ALA A 134 12.88 -24.38 -16.65
N GLU A 135 13.39 -25.58 -16.33
CA GLU A 135 14.33 -26.32 -17.19
C GLU A 135 13.69 -26.66 -18.54
N ARG A 136 12.46 -27.19 -18.55
CA ARG A 136 11.71 -27.41 -19.78
C ARG A 136 11.50 -26.12 -20.59
N ALA A 137 11.10 -25.02 -19.95
CA ALA A 137 10.96 -23.74 -20.61
C ALA A 137 12.27 -23.25 -21.25
N VAL A 138 13.43 -23.49 -20.62
CA VAL A 138 14.73 -23.18 -21.24
C VAL A 138 14.95 -24.01 -22.50
N GLU A 139 14.70 -25.32 -22.47
CA GLU A 139 14.87 -26.20 -23.62
C GLU A 139 13.92 -25.86 -24.78
N GLU A 140 12.65 -25.56 -24.48
CA GLU A 140 11.63 -25.32 -25.50
C GLU A 140 11.63 -23.89 -26.04
N ILE A 141 12.03 -22.91 -25.22
CA ILE A 141 11.98 -21.49 -25.61
C ILE A 141 13.36 -20.98 -25.97
N ILE A 142 14.38 -21.19 -25.14
CA ILE A 142 15.66 -20.48 -25.28
C ILE A 142 16.61 -21.21 -26.22
N ILE A 143 16.74 -22.54 -26.08
CA ILE A 143 17.67 -23.32 -26.91
C ILE A 143 17.39 -23.19 -28.42
N PRO A 144 16.14 -23.18 -28.92
CA PRO A 144 15.89 -22.97 -30.35
C PRO A 144 16.44 -21.64 -30.88
N HIS A 145 16.41 -20.57 -30.07
CA HIS A 145 17.02 -19.29 -30.45
C HIS A 145 18.55 -19.36 -30.49
N ILE A 146 19.18 -20.14 -29.61
CA ILE A 146 20.63 -20.38 -29.65
C ILE A 146 21.00 -21.15 -30.92
N CYS A 147 20.29 -22.24 -31.22
CA CYS A 147 20.50 -23.01 -32.44
C CYS A 147 20.30 -22.15 -33.69
N ASN A 148 19.25 -21.33 -33.73
CA ASN A 148 19.00 -20.45 -34.87
C ASN A 148 20.08 -19.37 -35.03
N ALA A 149 20.53 -18.77 -33.91
CA ALA A 149 21.65 -17.82 -33.93
C ALA A 149 22.96 -18.48 -34.42
N ALA A 150 23.20 -19.74 -34.04
CA ALA A 150 24.35 -20.52 -34.53
C ALA A 150 24.24 -20.82 -36.03
N LYS A 151 23.05 -21.16 -36.53
CA LYS A 151 22.80 -21.47 -37.95
C LYS A 151 22.93 -20.25 -38.85
N THR A 152 22.40 -19.11 -38.41
CA THR A 152 22.33 -17.87 -39.21
C THR A 152 23.53 -16.95 -39.02
N GLY A 153 24.27 -17.11 -37.91
CA GLY A 153 25.32 -16.17 -37.50
C GLY A 153 24.77 -14.84 -36.96
N GLU A 154 23.44 -14.69 -36.89
CA GLU A 154 22.78 -13.48 -36.41
C GLU A 154 22.57 -13.51 -34.89
N LYS A 155 22.77 -12.36 -34.24
CA LYS A 155 22.52 -12.23 -32.81
C LYS A 155 21.04 -12.21 -32.52
N ALA A 156 20.61 -13.03 -31.58
CA ALA A 156 19.24 -12.98 -31.05
C ALA A 156 19.19 -12.17 -29.75
N HIS A 157 18.10 -11.42 -29.54
CA HIS A 157 17.79 -10.79 -28.26
C HIS A 157 16.35 -11.10 -27.87
N VAL A 158 16.16 -11.99 -26.90
CA VAL A 158 14.86 -12.51 -26.49
C VAL A 158 14.43 -11.88 -25.16
N ALA A 159 13.19 -11.39 -25.09
CA ALA A 159 12.57 -10.97 -23.83
C ALA A 159 11.73 -12.11 -23.25
N ILE A 160 11.91 -12.42 -21.97
CA ILE A 160 11.08 -13.38 -21.23
C ILE A 160 10.42 -12.65 -20.06
N VAL A 161 9.09 -12.59 -20.06
CA VAL A 161 8.31 -11.85 -19.07
C VAL A 161 7.52 -12.83 -18.20
N SER A 162 7.91 -12.93 -16.93
CA SER A 162 7.41 -13.94 -15.98
C SER A 162 7.40 -13.38 -14.55
N HIS A 163 7.39 -14.24 -13.53
CA HIS A 163 7.21 -13.90 -12.12
C HIS A 163 8.47 -14.22 -11.31
N GLY A 164 8.55 -13.72 -10.08
CA GLY A 164 9.78 -13.70 -9.29
C GLY A 164 10.42 -15.08 -9.05
N LEU A 165 9.64 -16.08 -8.61
CA LEU A 165 10.22 -17.42 -8.34
C LEU A 165 10.53 -18.13 -9.66
N CYS A 166 9.61 -18.08 -10.62
CA CYS A 166 9.83 -18.67 -11.95
C CYS A 166 11.08 -18.09 -12.66
N ILE A 167 11.28 -16.77 -12.65
CA ILE A 167 12.46 -16.13 -13.24
C ILE A 167 13.74 -16.55 -12.54
N SER A 168 13.72 -16.65 -11.22
CA SER A 168 14.87 -17.09 -10.46
C SER A 168 15.26 -18.52 -10.83
N GLU A 169 14.29 -19.42 -11.03
CA GLU A 169 14.54 -20.79 -11.51
C GLU A 169 14.96 -20.84 -13.00
N LEU A 170 14.42 -19.97 -13.86
CA LEU A 170 14.83 -19.86 -15.27
C LEU A 170 16.29 -19.42 -15.42
N ILE A 171 16.70 -18.39 -14.68
CA ILE A 171 18.10 -17.93 -14.66
C ILE A 171 19.00 -19.05 -14.13
N ALA A 172 18.58 -19.73 -13.06
CA ALA A 172 19.34 -20.86 -12.52
C ALA A 172 19.48 -22.00 -13.54
N ALA A 173 18.41 -22.33 -14.27
CA ALA A 173 18.43 -23.35 -15.32
C ALA A 173 19.40 -23.00 -16.46
N LEU A 174 19.44 -21.74 -16.89
CA LEU A 174 20.44 -21.27 -17.85
C LEU A 174 21.86 -21.33 -17.30
N VAL A 175 22.09 -20.82 -16.10
CA VAL A 175 23.43 -20.80 -15.49
C VAL A 175 23.99 -22.22 -15.30
N ARG A 176 23.13 -23.22 -15.04
CA ARG A 176 23.54 -24.63 -14.99
C ARG A 176 24.00 -25.19 -16.35
N LYS A 177 23.67 -24.54 -17.46
CA LYS A 177 24.17 -24.89 -18.79
C LYS A 177 25.52 -24.23 -19.12
N ASP A 178 26.04 -23.35 -18.26
CA ASP A 178 27.42 -22.83 -18.42
C ASP A 178 28.43 -23.94 -18.20
N ARG A 179 29.39 -24.06 -19.12
CA ARG A 179 30.46 -25.08 -19.06
C ARG A 179 31.27 -25.03 -17.77
N ASP A 180 31.53 -23.84 -17.24
CA ASP A 180 32.45 -23.63 -16.11
C ASP A 180 31.72 -23.62 -14.75
N VAL A 181 30.41 -23.83 -14.74
CA VAL A 181 29.60 -23.87 -13.52
C VAL A 181 29.33 -25.32 -13.12
N GLN A 182 29.71 -25.70 -11.89
CA GLN A 182 29.30 -26.97 -11.30
C GLN A 182 27.77 -27.01 -11.12
N ALA A 183 27.14 -28.17 -11.36
CA ALA A 183 25.70 -28.44 -11.43
C ALA A 183 24.80 -27.99 -10.24
N GLY A 184 25.36 -27.30 -9.24
CA GLY A 184 24.72 -26.86 -8.01
C GLY A 184 24.07 -25.46 -8.01
N ALA A 185 24.02 -24.73 -9.13
CA ALA A 185 23.33 -23.43 -9.16
C ALA A 185 21.81 -23.63 -8.91
N GLN A 186 21.25 -23.00 -7.87
CA GLN A 186 19.84 -23.10 -7.46
C GLN A 186 19.09 -21.77 -7.59
N GLY A 187 17.79 -21.79 -7.86
CA GLY A 187 16.93 -20.61 -8.07
C GLY A 187 16.59 -19.78 -6.82
N GLY A 188 17.49 -19.69 -5.83
CA GLY A 188 17.35 -18.77 -4.70
C GLY A 188 18.11 -17.45 -4.86
N LYS A 189 19.23 -17.48 -5.60
CA LYS A 189 20.18 -16.36 -5.72
C LYS A 189 19.62 -15.14 -6.47
N TRP A 190 18.63 -15.33 -7.34
CA TRP A 190 18.04 -14.29 -8.19
C TRP A 190 16.60 -13.93 -7.80
N THR A 191 16.22 -14.22 -6.55
CA THR A 191 14.94 -13.81 -5.97
C THR A 191 14.96 -12.33 -5.58
N GLY A 192 13.80 -11.75 -5.26
CA GLY A 192 13.71 -10.37 -4.77
C GLY A 192 13.65 -9.29 -5.86
N LEU A 193 13.30 -9.65 -7.10
CA LEU A 193 13.15 -8.70 -8.20
C LEU A 193 12.02 -7.70 -7.92
N MET A 194 12.27 -6.41 -8.18
CA MET A 194 11.24 -5.37 -8.12
C MET A 194 10.22 -5.54 -9.25
N ASN A 195 9.04 -4.94 -9.13
CA ASN A 195 8.01 -5.01 -10.17
C ASN A 195 8.50 -4.41 -11.48
N THR A 196 8.41 -5.19 -12.57
CA THR A 196 8.89 -4.88 -13.92
C THR A 196 10.40 -4.63 -14.02
N ALA A 197 11.16 -4.90 -12.96
CA ALA A 197 12.61 -4.88 -13.01
C ALA A 197 13.13 -5.99 -13.90
N TRP A 198 14.28 -5.81 -14.52
CA TRP A 198 14.82 -6.78 -15.46
C TRP A 198 16.22 -7.25 -15.10
N THR A 199 16.54 -8.47 -15.52
CA THR A 199 17.82 -9.15 -15.37
C THR A 199 18.26 -9.61 -16.75
N ARG A 200 19.51 -9.36 -17.12
CA ARG A 200 20.05 -9.75 -18.43
C ARG A 200 21.04 -10.89 -18.27
N VAL A 201 20.87 -11.87 -19.13
CA VAL A 201 21.75 -13.03 -19.27
C VAL A 201 22.28 -13.03 -20.70
N THR A 202 23.59 -13.10 -20.86
CA THR A 202 24.27 -13.27 -22.14
C THR A 202 24.73 -14.71 -22.26
N ILE A 203 24.54 -15.29 -23.44
CA ILE A 203 24.90 -16.66 -23.75
C ILE A 203 25.79 -16.63 -24.98
N ASP A 204 26.98 -17.22 -24.85
CA ASP A 204 27.96 -17.34 -25.93
C ASP A 204 28.20 -18.83 -26.21
N LEU A 205 28.32 -19.20 -27.49
CA LEU A 205 28.76 -20.53 -27.88
C LEU A 205 30.28 -20.58 -27.86
N ILE A 206 30.84 -21.48 -27.06
CA ILE A 206 32.28 -21.61 -26.94
C ILE A 206 32.83 -22.27 -28.20
N GLY A 207 33.76 -21.59 -28.88
CA GLY A 207 34.43 -22.09 -30.08
C GLY A 207 33.96 -21.46 -31.39
N LEU A 208 32.94 -20.60 -31.36
CA LEU A 208 32.46 -19.84 -32.52
C LEU A 208 32.81 -18.35 -32.40
N LYS A 209 33.27 -17.74 -33.49
CA LYS A 209 33.48 -16.29 -33.61
C LYS A 209 32.23 -15.63 -34.22
N GLU A 210 32.11 -14.32 -34.09
CA GLU A 210 31.00 -13.55 -34.67
C GLU A 210 30.97 -13.70 -36.19
N GLY A 211 29.83 -14.16 -36.71
CA GLY A 211 29.64 -14.44 -38.14
C GLY A 211 29.90 -15.88 -38.55
N ASP A 212 30.43 -16.73 -37.68
CA ASP A 212 30.58 -18.17 -37.96
C ASP A 212 29.20 -18.85 -37.93
N THR A 213 28.87 -19.62 -38.97
CA THR A 213 27.63 -20.40 -39.07
C THR A 213 27.90 -21.88 -38.87
N VAL A 214 27.17 -22.54 -37.98
CA VAL A 214 27.21 -23.99 -37.79
C VAL A 214 25.80 -24.55 -37.73
N GLU A 215 25.56 -25.64 -38.46
CA GLU A 215 24.34 -26.41 -38.30
C GLU A 215 24.38 -27.14 -36.97
N VAL A 216 23.62 -26.61 -36.00
CA VAL A 216 23.50 -27.17 -34.66
C VAL A 216 22.06 -27.55 -34.39
N ASP A 217 21.80 -28.83 -34.14
CA ASP A 217 20.51 -29.31 -33.65
C ASP A 217 20.52 -29.45 -32.13
N GLN A 218 19.33 -29.46 -31.50
CA GLN A 218 19.16 -29.46 -30.04
C GLN A 218 20.01 -30.47 -29.25
N PRO A 219 20.23 -31.74 -29.70
CA PRO A 219 21.05 -32.69 -28.94
C PRO A 219 22.56 -32.43 -29.02
N ASP A 220 23.05 -31.66 -30.00
CA ASP A 220 24.48 -31.48 -30.30
C ASP A 220 24.97 -30.04 -30.02
N LEU A 221 24.33 -29.35 -29.06
CA LEU A 221 24.65 -27.95 -28.73
C LEU A 221 26.09 -27.81 -28.19
N PRO A 222 26.95 -26.95 -28.78
CA PRO A 222 28.28 -26.67 -28.24
C PRO A 222 28.21 -26.15 -26.79
N PRO A 223 29.29 -26.31 -26.01
CA PRO A 223 29.34 -25.81 -24.64
C PRO A 223 29.01 -24.32 -24.57
N LEU A 224 28.11 -23.95 -23.66
CA LEU A 224 27.67 -22.57 -23.50
C LEU A 224 28.53 -21.84 -22.48
N LYS A 225 28.76 -20.55 -22.72
CA LYS A 225 29.19 -19.58 -21.71
C LYS A 225 28.01 -18.68 -21.36
N VAL A 226 27.50 -18.79 -20.15
CA VAL A 226 26.35 -18.04 -19.65
C VAL A 226 26.81 -17.05 -18.59
N LYS A 227 26.53 -15.76 -18.80
CA LYS A 227 26.86 -14.69 -17.86
C LYS A 227 25.62 -13.88 -17.52
N VAL A 228 25.36 -13.70 -16.23
CA VAL A 228 24.35 -12.75 -15.75
C VAL A 228 25.04 -11.39 -15.63
N THR A 229 24.72 -10.46 -16.54
CA THR A 229 25.42 -9.16 -16.67
C THR A 229 24.74 -8.05 -15.90
N ASP A 230 23.41 -8.10 -15.81
CA ASP A 230 22.60 -7.12 -15.11
C ASP A 230 21.62 -7.86 -14.20
N ILE A 231 21.44 -7.41 -12.96
CA ILE A 231 20.48 -8.02 -12.02
C ILE A 231 19.55 -6.93 -11.50
N ASN A 232 18.24 -7.22 -11.55
CA ASN A 232 17.20 -6.39 -10.92
C ASN A 232 17.29 -4.90 -11.31
N ARG A 233 17.53 -4.58 -12.58
CA ARG A 233 17.60 -3.19 -13.07
C ARG A 233 16.19 -2.60 -13.12
N HIS A 234 16.02 -1.46 -12.47
CA HIS A 234 14.70 -0.84 -12.26
C HIS A 234 14.73 0.69 -12.36
N SER A 235 15.78 1.29 -12.95
CA SER A 235 15.89 2.74 -13.11
C SER A 235 14.74 3.36 -13.92
N HIS A 236 14.11 2.59 -14.79
CA HIS A 236 12.91 3.02 -15.52
C HIS A 236 11.71 3.31 -14.60
N LEU A 237 11.72 2.76 -13.39
CA LEU A 237 10.69 3.02 -12.38
C LEU A 237 10.90 4.34 -11.64
N ASP A 238 12.06 4.99 -11.75
CA ASP A 238 12.38 6.18 -10.96
C ASP A 238 11.43 7.35 -11.28
N LYS A 239 10.97 7.39 -12.54
CA LYS A 239 10.01 8.38 -13.06
C LYS A 239 8.54 7.94 -12.91
N VAL A 240 8.29 6.68 -12.53
CA VAL A 240 6.93 6.17 -12.34
C VAL A 240 6.43 6.60 -10.96
N LYS A 241 5.59 7.64 -10.94
CA LYS A 241 4.92 8.10 -9.72
C LYS A 241 4.04 6.97 -9.16
N ARG A 242 4.44 6.39 -8.02
CA ARG A 242 3.59 5.45 -7.27
C ARG A 242 2.50 6.26 -6.57
N GLN A 243 1.22 5.93 -6.80
CA GLN A 243 0.16 6.36 -5.88
C GLN A 243 0.48 5.79 -4.49
N GLN A 244 0.45 6.63 -3.46
CA GLN A 244 0.66 6.20 -2.07
C GLN A 244 -0.61 5.53 -1.53
N GLY A 245 -0.50 4.27 -1.09
CA GLY A 245 -1.39 3.58 -0.15
C GLY A 245 -2.53 2.72 -0.73
N GLY A 246 -2.40 1.40 -0.69
CA GLY A 246 -3.24 0.43 0.03
C GLY A 246 -4.80 0.43 0.22
N ILE A 247 -5.57 -0.73 0.22
CA ILE A 247 -7.02 -1.23 0.55
C ILE A 247 -7.61 -1.47 2.01
N GLY A 248 -8.81 -1.03 2.39
CA GLY A 248 -9.35 -1.55 3.66
C GLY A 248 -10.75 -1.17 4.12
N SER A 249 -11.76 -1.86 3.56
CA SER A 249 -13.19 -2.00 3.90
C SER A 249 -14.19 -1.83 2.72
N SER A 250 -14.73 -2.96 2.24
CA SER A 250 -16.07 -3.02 1.63
C SER A 250 -16.89 -4.12 2.31
N ALA A 251 -18.12 -3.79 2.71
CA ALA A 251 -19.12 -4.74 3.23
C ALA A 251 -20.11 -5.20 2.15
N HIS A 252 -20.94 -6.16 2.53
CA HIS A 252 -21.62 -7.18 1.73
C HIS A 252 -22.97 -6.73 1.13
N ASP A 253 -23.23 -7.03 -0.15
CA ASP A 253 -24.51 -6.77 -0.86
C ASP A 253 -25.29 -8.09 -1.11
N PRO A 254 -26.56 -8.19 -0.67
CA PRO A 254 -27.40 -9.39 -0.74
C PRO A 254 -27.95 -9.76 -2.15
N ALA A 255 -27.68 -9.00 -3.21
CA ALA A 255 -27.92 -9.44 -4.59
C ALA A 255 -26.79 -10.33 -5.16
N GLN A 256 -25.74 -10.59 -4.38
CA GLN A 256 -24.68 -11.53 -4.72
C GLN A 256 -25.22 -12.98 -4.77
N LYS A 257 -25.22 -13.58 -5.97
CA LYS A 257 -25.03 -15.04 -6.06
C LYS A 257 -23.74 -15.37 -5.30
N ASP A 258 -23.84 -16.30 -4.36
CA ASP A 258 -22.80 -16.60 -3.36
C ASP A 258 -21.41 -16.59 -3.98
N ILE A 259 -20.49 -15.80 -3.41
CA ILE A 259 -19.12 -15.64 -3.90
C ILE A 259 -18.38 -16.99 -3.93
N ARG A 260 -18.85 -17.99 -3.15
CA ARG A 260 -18.39 -19.39 -3.23
C ARG A 260 -18.70 -20.10 -4.54
N ALA A 261 -19.64 -19.62 -5.35
CA ALA A 261 -19.89 -20.12 -6.71
C ALA A 261 -18.97 -19.46 -7.75
N PHE A 262 -18.30 -18.36 -7.38
CA PHE A 262 -17.22 -17.73 -8.17
C PHE A 262 -15.82 -18.22 -7.75
N PHE A 263 -15.72 -18.75 -6.53
CA PHE A 263 -14.54 -19.43 -5.95
C PHE A 263 -14.69 -20.95 -5.85
N GLY A 264 -15.78 -21.51 -6.38
CA GLY A 264 -16.02 -22.93 -6.50
C GLY A 264 -15.65 -23.31 -7.91
N GLY A 265 -14.58 -24.10 -8.07
CA GLY A 265 -14.29 -24.77 -9.33
C GLY A 265 -15.45 -25.69 -9.70
N ALA A 266 -16.45 -25.15 -10.39
CA ALA A 266 -17.44 -25.94 -11.09
C ALA A 266 -16.97 -26.07 -12.53
N SER A 267 -16.60 -27.29 -12.92
CA SER A 267 -16.48 -27.67 -14.31
C SER A 267 -17.86 -27.60 -14.98
N LEU A 268 -17.93 -27.14 -16.22
CA LEU A 268 -19.07 -27.43 -17.08
C LEU A 268 -18.59 -27.99 -18.42
N SER A 269 -19.14 -29.15 -18.72
CA SER A 269 -18.96 -29.98 -19.91
C SER A 269 -19.48 -29.29 -21.18
N PRO A 270 -19.08 -29.75 -22.37
CA PRO A 270 -19.30 -29.02 -23.61
C PRO A 270 -20.78 -29.03 -24.00
N LYS A 271 -21.32 -27.85 -24.37
CA LYS A 271 -22.58 -27.76 -25.12
C LYS A 271 -22.40 -26.95 -26.39
N GLU A 272 -23.06 -27.48 -27.41
CA GLU A 272 -22.86 -27.28 -28.83
C GLU A 272 -23.15 -25.87 -29.35
N THR A 273 -22.39 -25.53 -30.38
CA THR A 273 -22.47 -24.36 -31.24
C THR A 273 -23.78 -24.30 -32.01
N LYS A 274 -24.40 -23.12 -32.10
CA LYS A 274 -25.19 -22.72 -33.27
C LYS A 274 -24.69 -21.38 -33.82
N ASN A 275 -24.50 -21.42 -35.13
CA ASN A 275 -23.92 -20.42 -36.02
C ASN A 275 -24.50 -19.01 -35.87
N ASN A 276 -23.66 -17.98 -35.91
CA ASN A 276 -23.84 -16.92 -36.90
C ASN A 276 -22.56 -16.09 -37.15
N VAL A 277 -22.43 -15.69 -38.41
CA VAL A 277 -21.28 -15.11 -39.09
C VAL A 277 -21.20 -13.59 -38.87
N SER A 278 -20.05 -13.07 -38.41
CA SER A 278 -19.48 -11.79 -38.86
C SER A 278 -18.10 -11.56 -38.22
N GLY A 279 -17.09 -11.30 -39.05
CA GLY A 279 -15.68 -11.28 -38.67
C GLY A 279 -15.27 -10.22 -37.64
N LYS A 280 -14.73 -10.69 -36.52
CA LYS A 280 -13.78 -9.99 -35.64
C LYS A 280 -13.03 -11.07 -34.83
N PRO A 281 -11.70 -11.02 -34.67
CA PRO A 281 -11.00 -12.04 -33.89
C PRO A 281 -11.49 -12.00 -32.43
N PRO A 282 -11.78 -13.16 -31.81
CA PRO A 282 -12.32 -13.21 -30.45
C PRO A 282 -11.26 -12.81 -29.43
N PRO A 283 -11.65 -12.18 -28.30
CA PRO A 283 -10.72 -11.86 -27.22
C PRO A 283 -10.24 -13.14 -26.54
N ILE A 284 -8.91 -13.30 -26.46
CA ILE A 284 -8.26 -14.40 -25.75
C ILE A 284 -8.41 -14.13 -24.24
N GLU A 285 -9.13 -15.01 -23.54
CA GLU A 285 -9.44 -14.88 -22.12
C GLU A 285 -8.25 -15.35 -21.25
N LEU A 286 -7.61 -14.40 -20.56
CA LEU A 286 -6.38 -14.60 -19.75
C LEU A 286 -6.71 -15.14 -18.34
N GLN A 287 -5.97 -16.15 -17.88
CA GLN A 287 -6.18 -16.82 -16.59
C GLN A 287 -5.40 -16.11 -15.45
N GLU A 288 -6.01 -15.88 -14.28
CA GLU A 288 -5.37 -15.26 -13.10
C GLU A 288 -5.01 -16.32 -12.03
N GLY A 289 -3.73 -16.67 -11.88
CA GLY A 289 -3.19 -17.39 -10.70
C GLY A 289 -2.58 -16.40 -9.69
N ARG A 290 -2.70 -16.64 -8.37
CA ARG A 290 -2.35 -15.64 -7.33
C ARG A 290 -1.72 -16.25 -6.05
N ALA A 291 -0.39 -16.30 -6.03
CA ALA A 291 0.39 -16.42 -4.80
C ALA A 291 0.30 -15.13 -3.94
N ALA A 292 -0.20 -15.26 -2.71
CA ALA A 292 -0.44 -14.16 -1.78
C ALA A 292 0.73 -13.99 -0.79
N SER A 293 1.81 -13.32 -1.20
CA SER A 293 2.63 -12.55 -0.26
C SER A 293 2.21 -11.09 -0.37
N ASN A 294 2.28 -10.32 0.72
CA ASN A 294 2.02 -8.86 0.84
C ASN A 294 0.62 -8.39 1.28
N ALA A 295 0.11 -8.94 2.39
CA ALA A 295 -0.92 -8.26 3.17
C ALA A 295 -0.23 -7.37 4.21
N PHE A 296 -0.16 -6.06 4.01
CA PHE A 296 -0.11 -4.98 5.01
C PHE A 296 0.20 -3.67 4.29
N ASP A 297 -0.85 -2.89 4.10
CA ASP A 297 -0.90 -1.43 4.00
C ASP A 297 -2.07 -1.16 3.12
N GLU A 298 -3.25 -1.15 3.71
CA GLU A 298 -4.41 -1.10 2.90
C GLU A 298 -5.60 -0.32 3.63
N VAL A 299 -6.13 0.83 3.10
CA VAL A 299 -7.37 1.62 3.42
C VAL A 299 -8.09 2.19 2.15
N ASP A 300 -9.42 2.04 2.03
CA ASP A 300 -10.25 2.05 0.80
C ASP A 300 -10.26 3.18 -0.23
N ILE A 301 -10.35 2.77 -1.51
CA ILE A 301 -11.19 3.36 -2.57
C ILE A 301 -11.68 2.25 -3.53
N SER A 302 -13.01 2.11 -3.78
CA SER A 302 -13.64 1.66 -5.06
C SER A 302 -15.18 1.64 -4.94
N THR A 303 -16.06 1.86 -5.94
CA THR A 303 -15.96 2.27 -7.36
C THR A 303 -17.35 2.58 -7.98
N GLU A 304 -17.30 3.40 -9.04
CA GLU A 304 -18.10 3.36 -10.29
C GLU A 304 -19.58 3.76 -10.32
N GLY A 305 -19.79 5.07 -10.47
CA GLY A 305 -20.74 5.63 -11.42
C GLY A 305 -20.12 6.91 -11.98
N ASN A 306 -19.51 6.87 -13.17
CA ASN A 306 -18.92 8.04 -13.86
C ASN A 306 -18.30 9.10 -12.89
N GLY A 307 -17.34 8.72 -12.03
CA GLY A 307 -17.27 9.32 -10.68
C GLY A 307 -15.89 9.86 -10.26
N LYS A 308 -15.83 11.15 -9.95
CA LYS A 308 -14.71 11.90 -9.36
C LYS A 308 -14.11 11.23 -8.11
N PRO A 309 -12.83 11.42 -7.73
CA PRO A 309 -12.29 10.85 -6.48
C PRO A 309 -13.12 11.26 -5.26
N VAL A 310 -13.23 10.38 -4.25
CA VAL A 310 -13.94 10.68 -3.00
C VAL A 310 -13.13 11.75 -2.25
N PRO A 311 -13.70 12.93 -1.97
CA PRO A 311 -12.99 13.96 -1.24
C PRO A 311 -12.76 13.55 0.24
N PRO A 312 -11.77 14.17 0.91
CA PRO A 312 -11.58 13.99 2.35
C PRO A 312 -12.82 14.45 3.13
N SER A 313 -12.95 14.00 4.37
CA SER A 313 -13.98 14.55 5.26
C SER A 313 -13.69 16.02 5.58
N TRP A 314 -14.69 16.80 6.00
CA TRP A 314 -14.46 18.20 6.40
C TRP A 314 -13.34 18.34 7.44
N LYS A 315 -13.27 17.46 8.43
CA LYS A 315 -12.21 17.42 9.45
C LYS A 315 -10.81 17.11 8.90
N ASP A 316 -10.72 16.48 7.73
CA ASP A 316 -9.46 16.11 7.10
C ASP A 316 -9.03 17.11 6.01
N LEU A 317 -9.79 18.19 5.77
CA LEU A 317 -9.40 19.23 4.83
C LEU A 317 -8.18 20.00 5.39
N GLY A 318 -7.06 19.97 4.67
CA GLY A 318 -5.78 20.54 5.14
C GLY A 318 -4.95 19.64 6.07
N LYS A 319 -5.36 18.37 6.24
CA LYS A 319 -4.69 17.42 7.15
C LYS A 319 -3.20 17.23 6.89
N SER A 320 -2.74 17.21 5.63
CA SER A 320 -1.32 16.99 5.31
C SER A 320 -0.40 18.04 5.95
N SER A 321 -0.79 19.32 5.88
CA SER A 321 -0.07 20.40 6.55
C SER A 321 -0.22 20.31 8.07
N GLY A 322 -1.44 20.06 8.56
CA GLY A 322 -1.73 19.91 9.99
C GLY A 322 -0.92 18.79 10.65
N ASP A 323 -0.83 17.63 10.03
CA ASP A 323 -0.06 16.48 10.51
C ASP A 323 1.45 16.77 10.55
N LEU A 324 1.98 17.43 9.51
CA LEU A 324 3.39 17.82 9.49
C LEU A 324 3.71 18.83 10.61
N LEU A 325 2.81 19.77 10.90
CA LEU A 325 2.99 20.80 11.93
C LEU A 325 2.73 20.35 13.38
N SER A 326 2.02 19.24 13.60
CA SER A 326 1.56 18.84 14.94
C SER A 326 2.00 17.47 15.42
N LYS A 327 2.10 16.47 14.53
CA LYS A 327 2.46 15.09 14.93
C LYS A 327 3.97 14.94 15.12
N ASP A 328 4.38 13.88 15.83
CA ASP A 328 5.79 13.50 16.06
C ASP A 328 6.64 14.57 16.78
N PHE A 329 5.99 15.47 17.52
CA PHE A 329 6.63 16.42 18.42
C PHE A 329 6.23 16.12 19.88
N PRO A 330 6.83 15.11 20.53
CA PRO A 330 6.53 14.79 21.93
C PRO A 330 7.19 15.83 22.84
N ILE A 331 6.58 17.01 22.93
CA ILE A 331 7.13 18.17 23.67
C ILE A 331 6.47 18.25 25.04
N GLY A 332 7.30 18.29 26.09
CA GLY A 332 6.83 18.55 27.45
C GLY A 332 5.99 17.42 28.04
N SER A 333 6.14 16.18 27.56
CA SER A 333 5.49 14.99 28.12
C SER A 333 6.25 13.73 27.76
N THR A 334 6.11 12.69 28.58
CA THR A 334 6.59 11.34 28.25
C THR A 334 5.40 10.45 27.95
N ALA A 335 5.33 9.92 26.74
CA ALA A 335 4.24 9.07 26.27
C ALA A 335 4.71 7.62 26.04
N LEU A 336 3.83 6.67 26.32
CA LEU A 336 3.99 5.25 26.05
C LEU A 336 2.71 4.75 25.38
N GLU A 337 2.83 4.24 24.16
CA GLU A 337 1.75 3.58 23.43
C GLU A 337 2.13 2.11 23.21
N VAL A 338 1.25 1.20 23.61
CA VAL A 338 1.39 -0.24 23.39
C VAL A 338 0.15 -0.71 22.63
N LYS A 339 0.37 -1.35 21.49
CA LYS A 339 -0.66 -2.00 20.68
C LYS A 339 -0.35 -3.48 20.57
N THR A 340 -1.35 -4.29 20.84
CA THR A 340 -1.27 -5.74 20.65
C THR A 340 -2.54 -6.23 19.99
N THR A 341 -2.42 -7.22 19.11
CA THR A 341 -3.59 -7.91 18.55
C THR A 341 -3.61 -9.34 19.07
N ALA A 342 -4.67 -9.71 19.78
CA ALA A 342 -4.84 -11.08 20.26
C ALA A 342 -5.10 -12.04 19.09
N PRO A 343 -4.80 -13.34 19.24
CA PRO A 343 -5.10 -14.36 18.22
C PRO A 343 -6.58 -14.43 17.83
N SER A 344 -7.48 -13.99 18.72
CA SER A 344 -8.92 -13.86 18.45
C SER A 344 -9.27 -12.71 17.49
N GLY A 345 -8.30 -11.88 17.10
CA GLY A 345 -8.51 -10.69 16.26
C GLY A 345 -8.91 -9.42 17.02
N VAL A 346 -8.99 -9.49 18.36
CA VAL A 346 -9.25 -8.33 19.22
C VAL A 346 -7.97 -7.51 19.37
N ALA A 347 -8.02 -6.21 19.05
CA ALA A 347 -6.92 -5.29 19.24
C ALA A 347 -7.03 -4.61 20.61
N PHE A 348 -5.93 -4.58 21.34
CA PHE A 348 -5.77 -3.83 22.59
C PHE A 348 -4.78 -2.70 22.34
N LYS A 349 -5.14 -1.49 22.76
CA LYS A 349 -4.28 -0.33 22.71
C LYS A 349 -4.27 0.33 24.08
N VAL A 350 -3.09 0.50 24.66
CA VAL A 350 -2.90 1.27 25.88
C VAL A 350 -2.02 2.47 25.53
N ASN A 351 -2.51 3.67 25.80
CA ASN A 351 -1.74 4.90 25.63
C ASN A 351 -1.70 5.64 26.98
N GLY A 352 -0.50 5.87 27.50
CA GLY A 352 -0.26 6.67 28.70
C GLY A 352 0.61 7.88 28.37
N THR A 353 0.26 9.04 28.91
CA THR A 353 1.02 10.28 28.80
C THR A 353 1.24 10.87 30.19
N SER A 354 2.50 10.95 30.60
CA SER A 354 2.94 11.61 31.83
C SER A 354 3.25 13.08 31.55
N LEU A 355 2.61 13.97 32.32
CA LEU A 355 2.83 15.41 32.26
C LEU A 355 3.88 15.85 33.31
N PRO A 356 4.56 16.99 33.12
CA PRO A 356 5.52 17.53 34.08
C PRO A 356 4.91 17.82 35.46
N THR A 357 3.58 17.98 35.53
CA THR A 357 2.83 18.15 36.78
C THR A 357 2.71 16.87 37.61
N GLY A 358 3.24 15.74 37.15
CA GLY A 358 3.10 14.43 37.77
C GLY A 358 1.77 13.73 37.45
N VAL A 359 0.86 14.39 36.73
CA VAL A 359 -0.41 13.79 36.30
C VAL A 359 -0.17 12.82 35.14
N VAL A 360 -0.66 11.59 35.28
CA VAL A 360 -0.64 10.57 34.22
C VAL A 360 -2.03 10.41 33.64
N ASN A 361 -2.19 10.78 32.36
CA ASN A 361 -3.40 10.49 31.60
C ASN A 361 -3.18 9.17 30.86
N ALA A 362 -4.03 8.18 31.08
CA ALA A 362 -3.98 6.95 30.30
C ALA A 362 -5.35 6.56 29.75
N VAL A 363 -5.33 5.88 28.61
CA VAL A 363 -6.48 5.33 27.91
C VAL A 363 -6.17 3.87 27.57
N GLY A 364 -6.98 2.96 28.08
CA GLY A 364 -7.07 1.59 27.58
C GLY A 364 -8.19 1.51 26.56
N GLU A 365 -7.90 0.92 25.41
CA GLU A 365 -8.83 0.72 24.29
C GLU A 365 -8.83 -0.75 23.90
N THR A 366 -10.01 -1.32 23.73
CA THR A 366 -10.24 -2.66 23.20
C THR A 366 -11.12 -2.53 21.97
N LYS A 367 -10.65 -3.02 20.83
CA LYS A 367 -11.39 -3.01 19.57
C LYS A 367 -11.62 -4.42 19.06
N TYR A 368 -12.88 -4.78 18.92
CA TYR A 368 -13.32 -5.98 18.21
C TYR A 368 -13.86 -5.56 16.84
N THR A 369 -13.55 -6.32 15.80
CA THR A 369 -14.02 -6.04 14.44
C THR A 369 -14.51 -7.33 13.80
N ASP A 370 -15.80 -7.37 13.49
CA ASP A 370 -16.39 -8.41 12.67
C ASP A 370 -16.41 -7.94 11.22
N ARG A 371 -15.39 -8.36 10.47
CA ARG A 371 -15.21 -8.00 9.06
C ARG A 371 -16.33 -8.53 8.17
N LYS A 372 -17.02 -9.63 8.55
CA LYS A 372 -18.08 -10.22 7.70
C LYS A 372 -19.33 -9.33 7.69
N HIS A 373 -19.65 -8.73 8.82
CA HIS A 373 -20.84 -7.91 9.00
C HIS A 373 -20.51 -6.42 9.15
N GLY A 374 -19.31 -5.97 8.74
CA GLY A 374 -18.89 -4.56 8.77
C GLY A 374 -19.05 -3.87 10.14
N LEU A 375 -19.05 -4.64 11.23
CA LEU A 375 -19.31 -4.18 12.59
C LEU A 375 -17.98 -4.01 13.32
N ALA A 376 -17.78 -2.88 13.98
CA ALA A 376 -16.69 -2.69 14.92
C ALA A 376 -17.21 -2.20 16.27
N LEU A 377 -16.76 -2.84 17.34
CA LEU A 377 -17.02 -2.43 18.70
C LEU A 377 -15.70 -1.96 19.32
N THR A 378 -15.64 -0.70 19.73
CA THR A 378 -14.50 -0.13 20.43
C THR A 378 -14.92 0.30 21.83
N GLN A 379 -14.30 -0.27 22.84
CA GLN A 379 -14.45 0.13 24.23
C GLN A 379 -13.21 0.89 24.67
N GLN A 380 -13.36 2.08 25.24
CA GLN A 380 -12.27 2.84 25.83
C GLN A 380 -12.57 3.12 27.30
N TRP A 381 -11.52 3.08 28.12
CA TRP A 381 -11.56 3.52 29.51
C TRP A 381 -10.36 4.40 29.81
N THR A 382 -10.62 5.53 30.48
CA THR A 382 -9.60 6.54 30.78
C THR A 382 -9.33 6.63 32.28
N THR A 383 -8.16 7.15 32.67
CA THR A 383 -7.84 7.40 34.10
C THR A 383 -8.73 8.45 34.77
N LYS A 384 -9.50 9.23 33.97
CA LYS A 384 -10.55 10.13 34.47
C LYS A 384 -11.89 9.40 34.70
N ASN A 385 -11.86 8.07 34.66
CA ASN A 385 -13.01 7.18 34.75
C ASN A 385 -14.05 7.36 33.64
N THR A 386 -13.72 8.04 32.54
CA THR A 386 -14.61 8.10 31.37
C THR A 386 -14.60 6.75 30.66
N LEU A 387 -15.78 6.18 30.44
CA LEU A 387 -16.02 5.00 29.62
C LEU A 387 -16.63 5.44 28.29
N ASN A 388 -15.99 5.11 27.17
CA ASN A 388 -16.54 5.32 25.83
C ASN A 388 -16.81 3.98 25.16
N THR A 389 -17.99 3.84 24.58
CA THR A 389 -18.41 2.69 23.79
C THR A 389 -18.76 3.19 22.40
N ILE A 390 -18.04 2.72 21.39
CA ILE A 390 -18.22 3.10 20.00
C ILE A 390 -18.66 1.86 19.23
N VAL A 391 -19.84 1.92 18.64
CA VAL A 391 -20.35 0.89 17.73
C VAL A 391 -20.35 1.48 16.34
N GLU A 392 -19.57 0.90 15.44
CA GLU A 392 -19.47 1.32 14.04
C GLU A 392 -20.11 0.24 13.15
N LEU A 393 -20.95 0.65 12.22
CA LEU A 393 -21.54 -0.18 11.19
C LEU A 393 -21.24 0.45 9.83
N GLU A 394 -20.35 -0.19 9.06
CA GLU A 394 -19.89 0.33 7.78
C GLU A 394 -20.41 -0.55 6.63
N ASN A 395 -20.89 0.08 5.57
CA ASN A 395 -21.28 -0.55 4.30
C ASN A 395 -22.38 -1.64 4.38
N ASN A 396 -23.14 -1.73 5.47
CA ASN A 396 -24.20 -2.74 5.63
C ASN A 396 -25.57 -2.32 5.10
N VAL A 397 -25.91 -1.04 5.21
CA VAL A 397 -27.21 -0.53 4.74
C VAL A 397 -27.09 -0.06 3.28
N VAL A 398 -26.05 0.72 2.99
CA VAL A 398 -25.71 1.22 1.65
C VAL A 398 -24.19 1.29 1.53
N SER A 399 -23.65 0.99 0.36
CA SER A 399 -22.22 1.16 0.06
C SER A 399 -21.80 2.63 0.20
N GLY A 400 -20.70 2.87 0.90
CA GLY A 400 -20.19 4.20 1.23
C GLY A 400 -20.83 4.84 2.47
N LEU A 401 -21.86 4.23 3.07
CA LEU A 401 -22.46 4.69 4.31
C LEU A 401 -21.77 4.04 5.52
N LYS A 402 -21.30 4.87 6.42
CA LYS A 402 -20.82 4.51 7.75
C LYS A 402 -21.72 5.13 8.80
N LEU A 403 -22.32 4.29 9.63
CA LEU A 403 -23.08 4.71 10.80
C LEU A 403 -22.25 4.41 12.04
N ASP A 404 -22.18 5.33 12.99
CA ASP A 404 -21.56 5.07 14.27
C ASP A 404 -22.33 5.70 15.43
N VAL A 405 -22.28 5.00 16.55
CA VAL A 405 -22.85 5.44 17.83
C VAL A 405 -21.72 5.47 18.83
N ASN A 406 -21.39 6.67 19.31
CA ASN A 406 -20.41 6.88 20.36
C ASN A 406 -21.11 7.30 21.65
N ALA A 407 -21.21 6.37 22.59
CA ALA A 407 -21.75 6.59 23.93
C ALA A 407 -20.61 6.77 24.93
N SER A 408 -20.62 7.89 25.66
CA SER A 408 -19.64 8.23 26.69
C SER A 408 -20.34 8.47 28.02
N ILE A 409 -19.80 7.90 29.08
CA ILE A 409 -20.26 8.10 30.45
C ILE A 409 -19.09 8.34 31.39
N VAL A 410 -19.25 9.30 32.30
CA VAL A 410 -18.40 9.45 33.47
C VAL A 410 -19.21 8.99 34.68
N PRO A 411 -18.93 7.79 35.22
CA PRO A 411 -19.59 7.30 36.42
C PRO A 411 -19.31 8.23 37.60
N GLY A 412 -20.36 8.66 38.29
CA GLY A 412 -20.25 9.47 39.50
C GLY A 412 -19.97 8.58 40.70
N TYR A 413 -18.81 8.75 41.33
CA TYR A 413 -18.51 8.15 42.63
C TYR A 413 -18.03 9.25 43.57
N ALA A 414 -18.70 9.40 44.71
CA ALA A 414 -18.22 10.21 45.82
C ALA A 414 -18.20 9.32 47.07
N SER A 415 -17.04 9.21 47.73
CA SER A 415 -16.85 8.63 49.06
C SER A 415 -17.69 7.37 49.40
N GLY A 416 -17.68 6.35 48.53
CA GLY A 416 -18.35 5.07 48.79
C GLY A 416 -19.84 4.99 48.44
N GLU A 417 -20.45 6.09 47.97
CA GLU A 417 -21.86 6.12 47.58
C GLU A 417 -22.01 6.27 46.06
N LYS A 418 -22.97 5.54 45.47
CA LYS A 418 -23.29 5.64 44.04
C LYS A 418 -24.01 6.96 43.79
N VAL A 419 -23.34 7.90 43.14
CA VAL A 419 -23.95 9.16 42.71
C VAL A 419 -24.39 9.04 41.26
N GLN A 420 -25.37 9.86 40.85
CA GLN A 420 -25.75 9.99 39.43
C GLN A 420 -24.50 10.26 38.57
N PRO A 421 -24.41 9.70 37.35
CA PRO A 421 -23.29 9.94 36.44
C PRO A 421 -23.07 11.42 36.20
N THR A 422 -21.83 11.90 36.40
CA THR A 422 -21.47 13.33 36.32
C THR A 422 -21.55 13.87 34.90
N SER A 423 -21.41 13.02 33.89
CA SER A 423 -21.73 13.37 32.50
C SER A 423 -22.12 12.15 31.68
N LYS A 424 -23.07 12.35 30.75
CA LYS A 424 -23.50 11.38 29.74
C LYS A 424 -23.46 12.08 28.38
N SER A 425 -22.97 11.39 27.35
CA SER A 425 -23.00 11.87 25.97
C SER A 425 -23.28 10.70 25.06
N VAL A 426 -24.14 10.90 24.08
CA VAL A 426 -24.36 9.95 22.99
C VAL A 426 -24.34 10.75 21.70
N LEU A 427 -23.43 10.37 20.83
CA LEU A 427 -23.21 10.98 19.53
C LEU A 427 -23.52 9.94 18.46
N PHE A 428 -24.54 10.20 17.66
CA PHE A 428 -24.80 9.43 16.45
C PHE A 428 -24.08 10.13 15.30
N ASN A 429 -23.30 9.42 14.52
CA ASN A 429 -22.72 9.96 13.30
C ASN A 429 -23.11 9.08 12.11
N ALA A 430 -23.42 9.74 11.00
CA ALA A 430 -23.69 9.13 9.72
C ALA A 430 -22.78 9.80 8.69
N ALA A 431 -21.86 9.04 8.11
CA ALA A 431 -20.95 9.51 7.08
C ALA A 431 -21.26 8.80 5.77
N TYR A 432 -21.55 9.56 4.71
CA TYR A 432 -21.76 9.03 3.38
C TYR A 432 -20.65 9.49 2.44
N LYS A 433 -19.98 8.52 1.83
CA LYS A 433 -18.85 8.70 0.92
C LYS A 433 -19.24 8.20 -0.45
N THR A 434 -19.12 9.07 -1.45
CA THR A 434 -19.38 8.72 -2.85
C THR A 434 -18.41 9.50 -3.75
N PRO A 435 -18.11 9.04 -4.96
CA PRO A 435 -17.28 9.79 -5.90
C PRO A 435 -17.65 11.28 -6.01
N GLY A 436 -16.73 12.17 -5.66
CA GLY A 436 -16.90 13.63 -5.70
C GLY A 436 -17.63 14.26 -4.51
N VAL A 437 -18.19 13.49 -3.58
CA VAL A 437 -18.88 14.02 -2.38
C VAL A 437 -18.58 13.19 -1.14
N HIS A 438 -18.27 13.87 -0.04
CA HIS A 438 -18.19 13.28 1.29
C HIS A 438 -19.02 14.14 2.23
N THR A 439 -20.10 13.59 2.76
CA THR A 439 -20.97 14.30 3.71
C THR A 439 -21.09 13.53 5.00
N ARG A 440 -21.26 14.26 6.10
CA ARG A 440 -21.50 13.67 7.41
C ARG A 440 -22.61 14.44 8.13
N ALA A 441 -23.36 13.72 8.94
CA ALA A 441 -24.36 14.25 9.84
C ALA A 441 -24.12 13.65 11.22
N ASN A 442 -23.98 14.49 12.23
CA ASN A 442 -23.66 14.12 13.59
C ASN A 442 -24.76 14.69 14.51
N LEU A 443 -25.33 13.86 15.38
CA LEU A 443 -26.33 14.27 16.36
C LEU A 443 -25.84 13.95 17.77
N ASN A 444 -25.56 14.98 18.55
CA ASN A 444 -25.27 14.84 19.98
C ASN A 444 -26.57 15.04 20.78
N ILE A 445 -27.01 14.05 21.56
CA ILE A 445 -28.32 14.09 22.25
C ILE A 445 -28.27 14.79 23.61
N PHE A 446 -27.20 14.61 24.38
CA PHE A 446 -27.21 14.98 25.81
C PHE A 446 -26.61 16.35 26.09
N LYS A 447 -25.93 16.96 25.13
CA LYS A 447 -25.24 18.26 25.29
C LYS A 447 -26.05 19.42 24.68
N GLY A 448 -27.36 19.47 24.97
CA GLY A 448 -28.35 20.31 24.27
C GLY A 448 -28.41 19.90 22.80
N PRO A 449 -29.45 19.16 22.34
CA PRO A 449 -29.31 18.36 21.13
C PRO A 449 -28.72 19.16 19.98
N THR A 450 -27.49 18.83 19.58
CA THR A 450 -26.76 19.60 18.59
C THR A 450 -26.61 18.74 17.36
N PHE A 451 -27.14 19.25 16.25
CA PHE A 451 -27.04 18.64 14.95
C PHE A 451 -25.93 19.33 14.17
N THR A 452 -24.94 18.58 13.71
CA THR A 452 -23.84 19.06 12.88
C THR A 452 -23.88 18.36 11.54
N ALA A 453 -23.94 19.10 10.45
CA ALA A 453 -23.84 18.58 9.11
C ALA A 453 -22.62 19.18 8.41
N ASP A 454 -21.85 18.34 7.73
CA ASP A 454 -20.75 18.78 6.88
C ASP A 454 -20.78 18.09 5.52
N ALA A 455 -20.26 18.79 4.52
CA ALA A 455 -20.13 18.26 3.17
C ALA A 455 -18.86 18.81 2.52
N VAL A 456 -18.16 17.96 1.79
CA VAL A 456 -17.03 18.31 0.94
C VAL A 456 -17.30 17.80 -0.45
N LEU A 457 -17.21 18.71 -1.42
CA LEU A 457 -17.29 18.44 -2.85
C LEU A 457 -15.87 18.42 -3.42
N GLY A 458 -15.55 17.39 -4.19
CA GLY A 458 -14.24 17.21 -4.83
C GLY A 458 -14.36 17.12 -6.34
N ARG A 459 -13.55 17.89 -7.07
CA ARG A 459 -13.44 17.79 -8.53
C ARG A 459 -12.06 18.24 -9.01
N ASP A 460 -11.39 17.42 -9.80
CA ASP A 460 -10.12 17.75 -10.48
C ASP A 460 -9.07 18.36 -9.52
N GLY A 461 -8.96 17.79 -8.31
CA GLY A 461 -8.07 18.26 -7.24
C GLY A 461 -8.63 19.39 -6.37
N PHE A 462 -9.61 20.16 -6.86
CA PHE A 462 -10.30 21.19 -6.07
C PHE A 462 -11.25 20.57 -5.05
N LEU A 463 -11.28 21.17 -3.87
CA LEU A 463 -12.09 20.80 -2.73
C LEU A 463 -12.87 22.03 -2.27
N LEU A 464 -14.19 21.89 -2.11
CA LEU A 464 -15.05 22.90 -1.51
C LEU A 464 -15.81 22.22 -0.37
N GLY A 465 -15.65 22.72 0.86
CA GLY A 465 -16.25 22.15 2.04
C GLY A 465 -16.99 23.17 2.89
N GLY A 466 -17.97 22.68 3.64
CA GLY A 466 -18.65 23.47 4.66
C GLY A 466 -19.19 22.60 5.77
N GLU A 467 -19.35 23.22 6.94
CA GLU A 467 -19.95 22.62 8.13
C GLU A 467 -20.94 23.62 8.73
N ALA A 468 -22.09 23.13 9.17
CA ALA A 468 -23.07 23.87 9.94
C ALA A 468 -23.45 23.08 11.19
N GLN A 469 -23.60 23.79 12.31
CA GLN A 469 -23.97 23.23 13.61
C GLN A 469 -25.19 23.98 14.13
N TYR A 470 -26.23 23.25 14.49
CA TYR A 470 -27.49 23.80 14.99
C TYR A 470 -27.79 23.22 16.37
N ASN A 471 -28.04 24.09 17.35
CA ASN A 471 -28.45 23.68 18.68
C ASN A 471 -29.99 23.70 18.75
N VAL A 472 -30.59 22.52 18.89
CA VAL A 472 -32.03 22.32 18.92
C VAL A 472 -32.65 22.90 20.19
N SER A 473 -31.93 22.89 21.33
CA SER A 473 -32.44 23.46 22.59
C SER A 473 -32.57 24.97 22.53
N THR A 474 -31.59 25.67 21.94
CA THR A 474 -31.62 27.14 21.87
C THR A 474 -32.27 27.66 20.59
N GLY A 475 -32.53 26.81 19.61
CA GLY A 475 -33.05 27.21 18.30
C GLY A 475 -32.06 28.05 17.49
N GLN A 476 -30.76 27.98 17.82
CA GLN A 476 -29.73 28.85 17.25
C GLN A 476 -28.66 28.06 16.49
N ILE A 477 -28.08 28.70 15.47
CA ILE A 477 -26.89 28.19 14.80
C ILE A 477 -25.69 28.29 15.76
N ALA A 478 -25.24 27.12 16.23
CA ALA A 478 -24.13 26.97 17.16
C ALA A 478 -22.78 27.27 16.48
N GLY A 479 -22.65 26.98 15.19
CA GLY A 479 -21.41 27.18 14.44
C GLY A 479 -21.62 27.01 12.95
N TYR A 480 -20.75 27.65 12.16
CA TYR A 480 -20.62 27.38 10.74
C TYR A 480 -19.18 27.62 10.34
N SER A 481 -18.74 26.85 9.35
CA SER A 481 -17.40 26.91 8.79
C SER A 481 -17.47 26.62 7.29
N ALA A 482 -16.52 27.16 6.54
CA ALA A 482 -16.42 26.96 5.10
C ALA A 482 -14.94 26.90 4.72
N GLY A 483 -14.63 26.20 3.66
CA GLY A 483 -13.25 26.00 3.26
C GLY A 483 -13.12 25.63 1.80
N VAL A 484 -12.01 26.05 1.22
CA VAL A 484 -11.60 25.66 -0.12
C VAL A 484 -10.21 25.07 -0.05
N GLY A 485 -9.93 24.10 -0.89
CA GLY A 485 -8.62 23.50 -0.98
C GLY A 485 -8.31 23.00 -2.36
N TYR A 486 -7.04 22.68 -2.57
CA TYR A 486 -6.56 22.00 -3.74
C TYR A 486 -5.59 20.92 -3.30
N SER A 487 -5.79 19.70 -3.78
CA SER A 487 -4.98 18.55 -3.41
C SER A 487 -4.39 17.92 -4.67
N ALA A 488 -3.06 17.90 -4.74
CA ALA A 488 -2.28 17.21 -5.76
C ALA A 488 -1.30 16.23 -5.09
N PRO A 489 -0.69 15.29 -5.85
CA PRO A 489 0.24 14.32 -5.27
C PRO A 489 1.48 14.92 -4.59
N GLU A 490 1.91 16.10 -5.02
CA GLU A 490 3.14 16.76 -4.51
C GLU A 490 2.85 17.91 -3.57
N TYR A 491 1.71 18.59 -3.71
CA TYR A 491 1.37 19.74 -2.89
C TYR A 491 -0.12 19.77 -2.57
N ALA A 492 -0.45 20.37 -1.43
CA ALA A 492 -1.82 20.60 -1.04
C ALA A 492 -1.96 21.99 -0.42
N VAL A 493 -3.05 22.67 -0.76
CA VAL A 493 -3.39 23.99 -0.26
C VAL A 493 -4.76 23.92 0.38
N ALA A 494 -4.96 24.54 1.52
CA ALA A 494 -6.27 24.67 2.14
C ALA A 494 -6.44 26.04 2.81
N LEU A 495 -7.56 26.67 2.51
CA LEU A 495 -8.07 27.88 3.15
C LEU A 495 -9.33 27.49 3.92
N LEU A 496 -9.34 27.73 5.22
CA LEU A 496 -10.43 27.39 6.12
C LEU A 496 -10.89 28.63 6.85
N ALA A 497 -12.19 28.91 6.84
CA ALA A 497 -12.84 29.87 7.71
C ALA A 497 -13.68 29.09 8.73
N THR A 498 -13.23 29.07 9.98
CA THR A 498 -13.81 28.32 11.09
C THR A 498 -14.35 29.27 12.16
N ASN A 499 -15.02 28.71 13.17
CA ASN A 499 -15.54 29.44 14.33
C ASN A 499 -16.47 30.61 13.94
N LYS A 500 -17.50 30.36 13.10
CA LYS A 500 -18.42 31.41 12.61
C LYS A 500 -17.68 32.51 11.82
N PHE A 501 -16.72 32.10 10.99
CA PHE A 501 -15.84 32.99 10.21
C PHE A 501 -15.06 34.00 11.06
N SER A 502 -14.74 33.60 12.28
CA SER A 502 -13.89 34.39 13.16
C SER A 502 -12.42 33.97 13.07
N GLN A 503 -12.14 32.75 12.62
CA GLN A 503 -10.78 32.23 12.46
C GLN A 503 -10.55 31.82 11.01
N PHE A 504 -9.50 32.36 10.39
CA PHE A 504 -9.09 32.06 9.03
C PHE A 504 -7.73 31.36 9.07
N SER A 505 -7.63 30.18 8.46
CA SER A 505 -6.40 29.41 8.38
C SER A 505 -6.05 29.16 6.92
N ALA A 506 -4.87 29.60 6.49
CA ALA A 506 -4.27 29.24 5.22
C ALA A 506 -3.13 28.26 5.46
N SER A 507 -3.13 27.14 4.75
CA SER A 507 -2.12 26.10 4.90
C SER A 507 -1.62 25.61 3.55
N TYR A 508 -0.32 25.34 3.50
CA TYR A 508 0.39 24.82 2.33
C TYR A 508 1.22 23.62 2.77
N TYR A 509 1.17 22.55 1.99
CA TYR A 509 1.99 21.36 2.14
C TYR A 509 2.69 21.11 0.81
N HIS A 510 3.95 20.70 0.86
CA HIS A 510 4.74 20.36 -0.32
C HIS A 510 5.73 19.26 -0.01
N ARG A 511 5.64 18.17 -0.76
CA ARG A 511 6.66 17.14 -0.85
C ARG A 511 7.74 17.59 -1.83
N VAL A 512 8.77 18.24 -1.31
CA VAL A 512 9.87 18.82 -2.09
C VAL A 512 10.71 17.73 -2.78
N SER A 513 10.92 16.62 -2.09
CA SER A 513 11.62 15.45 -2.64
C SER A 513 11.08 14.15 -2.03
N ARG A 514 11.71 13.01 -2.34
CA ARG A 514 11.36 11.75 -1.68
C ARG A 514 11.63 11.79 -0.17
N ASP A 515 12.64 12.56 0.23
CA ASP A 515 13.20 12.59 1.58
C ASP A 515 12.88 13.89 2.34
N VAL A 516 12.31 14.89 1.67
CA VAL A 516 12.01 16.20 2.29
C VAL A 516 10.57 16.61 2.02
N GLU A 517 9.85 16.95 3.08
CA GLU A 517 8.51 17.52 3.06
C GLU A 517 8.51 18.84 3.85
N ALA A 518 7.79 19.84 3.35
CA ALA A 518 7.64 21.15 3.98
C ALA A 518 6.17 21.52 4.11
N ALA A 519 5.82 22.24 5.16
CA ALA A 519 4.50 22.81 5.34
C ALA A 519 4.56 24.18 5.99
N GLY A 520 3.63 25.05 5.61
CA GLY A 520 3.39 26.34 6.24
C GLY A 520 1.93 26.48 6.62
N ARG A 521 1.65 27.20 7.70
CA ARG A 521 0.30 27.56 8.13
C ARG A 521 0.27 28.98 8.68
N ALA A 522 -0.70 29.75 8.21
CA ALA A 522 -1.03 31.08 8.69
C ALA A 522 -2.43 31.07 9.30
N ILE A 523 -2.57 31.57 10.52
CA ILE A 523 -3.84 31.63 11.24
C ILE A 523 -4.11 33.08 11.63
N TYR A 524 -5.26 33.61 11.23
CA TYR A 524 -5.75 34.93 11.57
C TYR A 524 -7.06 34.80 12.36
N ASP A 525 -7.17 35.53 13.47
CA ASP A 525 -8.39 35.59 14.29
C ASP A 525 -8.97 37.01 14.22
N SER A 526 -10.10 37.17 13.54
CA SER A 526 -10.76 38.48 13.36
C SER A 526 -11.35 39.03 14.66
N THR A 527 -11.53 38.20 15.70
CA THR A 527 -11.96 38.67 17.02
C THR A 527 -10.81 39.29 17.82
N LYS A 528 -9.57 39.03 17.42
CA LYS A 528 -8.34 39.50 18.07
C LYS A 528 -7.35 40.07 17.05
N PRO A 529 -7.73 41.12 16.29
CA PRO A 529 -6.90 41.64 15.21
C PRO A 529 -5.53 42.17 15.69
N ALA A 530 -5.44 42.62 16.95
CA ALA A 530 -4.20 43.06 17.58
C ALA A 530 -3.14 41.95 17.68
N ASN A 531 -3.53 40.67 17.66
CA ASN A 531 -2.60 39.54 17.69
C ASN A 531 -1.94 39.29 16.33
N GLY A 532 -2.40 39.96 15.26
CA GLY A 532 -1.89 39.77 13.90
C GLY A 532 -2.14 38.35 13.37
N VAL A 533 -1.23 37.89 12.50
CA VAL A 533 -1.28 36.57 11.88
C VAL A 533 -0.28 35.66 12.58
N ALA A 534 -0.72 34.54 13.14
CA ALA A 534 0.16 33.49 13.65
C ALA A 534 0.71 32.66 12.47
N LEU A 535 2.03 32.55 12.36
CA LEU A 535 2.70 31.81 11.30
C LEU A 535 3.47 30.63 11.90
N GLU A 536 3.36 29.49 11.24
CA GLU A 536 4.14 28.29 11.54
C GLU A 536 4.70 27.71 10.25
N VAL A 537 5.97 27.34 10.28
CA VAL A 537 6.65 26.66 9.18
C VAL A 537 7.31 25.41 9.75
N ALA A 538 7.15 24.29 9.06
CA ALA A 538 7.78 23.04 9.45
C ALA A 538 8.34 22.30 8.24
N THR A 539 9.37 21.51 8.52
CA THR A 539 9.99 20.58 7.58
C THR A 539 10.12 19.22 8.23
N LYS A 540 10.08 18.19 7.41
CA LYS A 540 10.38 16.81 7.74
C LYS A 540 11.43 16.31 6.77
N THR A 541 12.52 15.78 7.32
CA THR A 541 13.62 15.20 6.55
C THR A 541 13.83 13.76 6.99
N TYR A 542 13.69 12.83 6.04
CA TYR A 542 14.07 11.44 6.22
C TYR A 542 15.59 11.33 6.18
N LEU A 543 16.19 10.73 7.20
CA LEU A 543 17.63 10.46 7.24
C LEU A 543 17.94 9.11 6.59
N ASP A 544 17.08 8.13 6.86
CA ASP A 544 17.10 6.80 6.28
C ASP A 544 15.69 6.17 6.33
N SER A 545 15.56 4.88 6.04
CA SER A 545 14.26 4.17 6.07
C SER A 545 13.67 3.99 7.47
N ALA A 546 14.46 4.17 8.52
CA ALA A 546 14.10 3.95 9.92
C ALA A 546 14.04 5.25 10.74
N ALA A 547 14.61 6.36 10.25
CA ALA A 547 14.77 7.60 11.00
C ALA A 547 14.35 8.84 10.21
N PHE A 548 13.74 9.80 10.91
CA PHE A 548 13.48 11.13 10.36
C PHE A 548 13.56 12.21 11.44
N ILE A 549 13.88 13.43 10.99
CA ILE A 549 13.85 14.65 11.79
C ILE A 549 12.68 15.52 11.33
N LYS A 550 12.05 16.19 12.28
CA LYS A 550 11.13 17.29 12.02
C LYS A 550 11.61 18.55 12.73
N ALA A 551 11.49 19.68 12.07
CA ALA A 551 11.71 20.98 12.67
C ALA A 551 10.49 21.85 12.38
N LYS A 552 10.05 22.64 13.36
CA LYS A 552 8.98 23.62 13.25
C LYS A 552 9.40 24.90 13.94
N ILE A 553 9.15 26.04 13.32
CA ILE A 553 9.30 27.35 13.96
C ILE A 553 8.00 28.13 13.82
N ASN A 554 7.64 28.88 14.85
CA ASN A 554 6.52 29.81 14.80
C ASN A 554 7.00 31.27 14.91
N ASN A 555 6.12 32.21 14.60
CA ASN A 555 6.43 33.64 14.66
C ASN A 555 6.52 34.23 16.09
N THR A 556 6.30 33.42 17.13
CA THR A 556 6.58 33.81 18.51
C THR A 556 7.99 33.40 18.95
N GLY A 557 8.82 32.87 18.04
CA GLY A 557 10.20 32.47 18.33
C GLY A 557 10.31 31.10 19.01
N VAL A 558 9.33 30.21 18.90
CA VAL A 558 9.43 28.85 19.45
C VAL A 558 9.89 27.89 18.35
N LEU A 559 11.12 27.38 18.47
CA LEU A 559 11.68 26.33 17.64
C LEU A 559 11.40 24.96 18.27
N SER A 560 10.67 24.12 17.56
CA SER A 560 10.36 22.74 17.94
C SER A 560 11.12 21.76 17.05
N LEU A 561 11.83 20.82 17.65
CA LEU A 561 12.55 19.73 17.00
C LEU A 561 11.94 18.40 17.43
N GLY A 562 11.81 17.48 16.48
CA GLY A 562 11.35 16.12 16.70
C GLY A 562 12.31 15.14 16.02
N TYR A 563 12.74 14.11 16.71
CA TYR A 563 13.52 13.00 16.14
C TYR A 563 12.75 11.70 16.37
N THR A 564 12.52 10.93 15.32
CA THR A 564 11.85 9.62 15.41
C THR A 564 12.72 8.55 14.79
N GLN A 565 12.88 7.44 15.51
CA GLN A 565 13.66 6.28 15.12
C GLN A 565 12.85 5.00 15.32
N ALA A 566 12.76 4.18 14.27
CA ALA A 566 12.41 2.77 14.39
C ALA A 566 13.64 2.00 14.89
N LEU A 567 13.52 1.41 16.08
CA LEU A 567 14.61 0.67 16.73
C LEU A 567 14.64 -0.79 16.25
N ARG A 568 13.45 -1.36 16.04
CA ARG A 568 13.22 -2.68 15.45
C ARG A 568 11.78 -2.72 14.92
N PRO A 569 11.39 -3.72 14.10
CA PRO A 569 9.99 -3.89 13.70
C PRO A 569 9.07 -3.88 14.93
N GLY A 570 8.02 -3.04 14.88
CA GLY A 570 7.09 -2.86 16.00
C GLY A 570 7.57 -1.97 17.15
N VAL A 571 8.79 -1.42 17.13
CA VAL A 571 9.26 -0.51 18.20
C VAL A 571 9.79 0.80 17.61
N ARG A 572 9.18 1.91 18.03
CA ARG A 572 9.58 3.26 17.64
C ARG A 572 9.81 4.13 18.88
N ALA A 573 10.89 4.88 18.87
CA ALA A 573 11.18 5.91 19.86
C ALA A 573 11.16 7.28 19.17
N SER A 574 10.53 8.26 19.81
CA SER A 574 10.50 9.65 19.35
C SER A 574 10.91 10.58 20.49
N PHE A 575 11.68 11.61 20.18
CA PHE A 575 12.17 12.61 21.12
C PHE A 575 11.80 13.99 20.62
N GLY A 576 11.40 14.87 21.54
CA GLY A 576 10.91 16.20 21.23
C GLY A 576 11.62 17.25 22.08
N LEU A 577 11.94 18.39 21.45
CA LEU A 577 12.54 19.54 22.09
C LEU A 577 11.83 20.80 21.58
N ALA A 578 11.41 21.69 22.47
CA ALA A 578 10.97 23.03 22.13
C ALA A 578 11.84 24.05 22.84
N LEU A 579 12.37 24.99 22.07
CA LEU A 579 13.23 26.08 22.50
C LEU A 579 12.54 27.40 22.22
N ASP A 580 12.48 28.27 23.22
CA ASP A 580 12.11 29.68 23.04
C ASP A 580 13.39 30.43 22.63
N THR A 581 13.49 30.78 21.35
CA THR A 581 14.66 31.45 20.77
C THR A 581 14.84 32.87 21.29
N THR A 582 13.83 33.45 21.96
CA THR A 582 13.94 34.76 22.61
C THR A 582 14.56 34.68 24.01
N LYS A 583 14.70 33.46 24.56
CA LYS A 583 15.12 33.20 25.94
C LYS A 583 16.22 32.13 26.03
N LEU A 584 17.28 32.28 25.22
CA LEU A 584 18.37 31.30 25.14
C LEU A 584 19.47 31.50 26.20
N ASN A 585 19.58 32.69 26.80
CA ASN A 585 20.78 33.12 27.53
C ASN A 585 20.60 33.24 29.06
N GLY A 586 19.40 33.03 29.61
CA GLY A 586 19.12 33.23 31.04
C GLY A 586 19.04 31.93 31.85
N THR A 587 19.68 31.89 33.02
CA THR A 587 19.56 30.77 33.98
C THR A 587 18.16 30.65 34.62
N GLN A 588 17.34 31.70 34.55
CA GLN A 588 15.92 31.68 34.92
C GLN A 588 14.98 31.22 33.78
N ASP A 589 15.51 31.03 32.57
CA ASP A 589 14.75 30.67 31.37
C ASP A 589 14.67 29.16 31.12
N ALA A 590 15.25 28.33 31.99
CA ALA A 590 15.23 26.87 31.85
C ALA A 590 13.80 26.29 31.73
N ALA A 591 12.81 26.94 32.33
CA ALA A 591 11.39 26.56 32.21
C ALA A 591 10.77 26.89 30.84
N ALA A 592 11.43 27.72 30.02
CA ALA A 592 11.00 28.06 28.66
C ALA A 592 11.31 26.94 27.66
N HIS A 593 12.24 26.04 27.99
CA HIS A 593 12.60 24.91 27.15
C HIS A 593 11.87 23.64 27.60
N LYS A 594 11.27 22.92 26.65
CA LYS A 594 10.48 21.73 26.94
C LYS A 594 11.06 20.54 26.22
N VAL A 595 11.29 19.45 26.94
CA VAL A 595 11.70 18.16 26.39
C VAL A 595 10.61 17.12 26.58
N GLY A 596 10.61 16.10 25.75
CA GLY A 596 9.75 14.95 25.95
C GLY A 596 10.14 13.78 25.07
N ALA A 597 9.49 12.66 25.31
CA ALA A 597 9.74 11.41 24.62
C ALA A 597 8.44 10.64 24.39
N SER A 598 8.41 9.82 23.35
CA SER A 598 7.29 8.93 23.07
C SER A 598 7.83 7.58 22.60
N PHE A 599 7.36 6.52 23.25
CA PHE A 599 7.69 5.14 22.86
C PHE A 599 6.43 4.46 22.35
N VAL A 600 6.52 3.83 21.18
CA VAL A 600 5.43 3.08 20.56
C VAL A 600 5.88 1.65 20.38
N PHE A 601 5.14 0.72 20.98
CA PHE A 601 5.30 -0.72 20.84
C PHE A 601 4.07 -1.27 20.12
N GLU A 602 4.31 -2.07 19.09
CA GLU A 602 3.29 -2.70 18.25
C GLU A 602 3.69 -4.15 18.05
N SER A 603 2.78 -5.07 18.40
CA SER A 603 2.98 -6.52 18.32
C SER A 603 1.84 -7.22 17.62
#